data_AF-A0A939INZ6-F1
#
_entry.id   AF-A0A939INZ6-F1
#
_cell.length_a   1.000
_cell.length_b   1.000
_cell.length_c   1.000
_cell.angle_alpha   90.00
_cell.angle_beta   90.00
_cell.angle_gamma   90.00
#
_symmetry.space_group_name_H-M   'P 1'
#
loop_
_entity.id
_entity.type
_entity.pdbx_description
1 polymer ?
#
loop_
_entity_poly.entity_id
_entity_poly.type
_entity_poly.pdbx_seq_one_letter_code
_entity_poly.pdbx_strand_id
1 'polypeptide(L)'
;MLILKIGLLAVYLAAAASLVVPVLGPGDIYLQYVALALLAIHALETVFTFQILQRHPGGMAQSVLLCLLFGVVHWAPLKKSGS
;
A
#
# COMPACT_ATOMS: atom_id res chain seq x y z
N MET A 1 12.14 -2.84 -6.73
CA MET A 1 11.20 -2.85 -5.59
C MET A 1 11.12 -1.52 -4.85
N LEU A 2 12.23 -0.89 -4.43
CA LEU A 2 12.21 0.33 -3.61
C LEU A 2 11.53 1.55 -4.28
N ILE A 3 11.69 1.72 -5.58
CA ILE A 3 11.14 2.87 -6.32
C ILE A 3 9.61 2.91 -6.31
N LEU A 4 8.94 1.76 -6.49
CA LEU A 4 7.48 1.68 -6.37
C LEU A 4 7.01 2.00 -4.94
N LYS A 5 7.78 1.56 -3.94
CA LYS A 5 7.48 1.81 -2.54
C LYS A 5 7.51 3.31 -2.22
N ILE A 6 8.57 3.98 -2.67
CA ILE A 6 8.75 5.42 -2.48
C ILE A 6 7.68 6.19 -3.26
N GLY A 7 7.38 5.78 -4.49
CA GLY A 7 6.34 6.41 -5.31
C GLY A 7 4.95 6.34 -4.66
N LEU A 8 4.59 5.17 -4.11
CA LEU A 8 3.29 4.99 -3.46
C LEU A 8 3.18 5.79 -2.15
N LEU A 9 4.26 5.82 -1.36
CA LEU A 9 4.32 6.67 -0.17
C LEU A 9 4.19 8.16 -0.53
N ALA A 10 4.83 8.59 -1.62
CA ALA A 10 4.71 9.95 -2.12
C ALA A 10 3.28 10.29 -2.55
N VAL A 11 2.55 9.36 -3.18
CA VAL A 11 1.13 9.55 -3.52
C VAL A 11 0.27 9.71 -2.28
N TYR A 12 0.46 8.89 -1.24
CA TYR A 12 -0.27 9.04 0.02
C TYR A 12 0.05 10.36 0.73
N LEU A 13 1.33 10.75 0.79
CA LEU A 13 1.75 12.01 1.40
C LEU A 13 1.21 13.22 0.62
N ALA A 14 1.23 13.15 -0.72
CA ALA A 14 0.67 14.20 -1.57
C ALA A 14 -0.85 14.30 -1.41
N ALA A 15 -1.56 13.17 -1.35
CA ALA A 15 -3.00 13.15 -1.09
C ALA A 15 -3.36 13.66 0.32
N ALA A 16 -2.54 13.39 1.34
CA ALA A 16 -2.73 13.93 2.68
C ALA A 16 -2.44 15.44 2.75
N ALA A 17 -1.36 15.89 2.09
CA ALA A 17 -1.02 17.30 1.98
C ALA A 17 -2.11 18.08 1.23
N SER A 18 -2.69 17.48 0.19
CA SER A 18 -3.81 18.00 -0.61
C SER A 18 -5.05 18.37 0.24
N LEU A 19 -5.23 17.76 1.42
CA LEU A 19 -6.33 18.08 2.34
C LEU A 19 -6.13 19.38 3.12
N VAL A 20 -4.89 19.84 3.27
CA VAL A 20 -4.54 21.03 4.07
C VAL A 20 -3.99 22.17 3.21
N VAL A 21 -3.35 21.84 2.09
CA VAL A 21 -2.82 22.80 1.11
C VAL A 21 -3.12 22.30 -0.30
N PRO A 22 -3.49 23.18 -1.24
CA PRO A 22 -3.65 22.78 -2.64
C PRO A 22 -2.29 22.34 -3.20
N VAL A 23 -2.18 21.06 -3.57
CA VAL A 23 -0.94 20.48 -4.12
C VAL A 23 -0.99 20.52 -5.64
N LEU A 24 -2.14 20.16 -6.23
CA LEU A 24 -2.38 20.12 -7.68
C LEU A 24 -3.53 21.04 -8.12
N GLY A 25 -4.12 21.82 -7.22
CA GLY A 25 -5.25 22.68 -7.50
C GLY A 25 -6.51 21.87 -7.82
N PRO A 26 -7.18 22.07 -8.97
CA PRO A 26 -8.37 21.28 -9.34
C PRO A 26 -8.08 19.77 -9.44
N GLY A 27 -6.82 19.39 -9.65
CA GLY A 27 -6.36 18.00 -9.74
C GLY A 27 -6.36 17.24 -8.42
N ASP A 28 -6.45 17.95 -7.28
CA ASP A 28 -6.34 17.40 -5.93
C ASP A 28 -7.41 16.33 -5.65
N ILE A 29 -8.61 16.48 -6.18
CA ILE A 29 -9.70 15.50 -6.02
C ILE A 29 -9.36 14.17 -6.70
N TYR A 30 -8.72 14.19 -7.87
CA TYR A 30 -8.30 12.98 -8.58
C TYR A 30 -7.16 12.30 -7.86
N LEU A 31 -6.21 13.07 -7.31
CA LEU A 31 -5.11 12.54 -6.50
C LEU A 31 -5.64 11.82 -5.25
N GLN A 32 -6.63 12.42 -4.57
CA GLN A 32 -7.29 11.80 -3.42
C GLN A 32 -8.02 10.52 -3.82
N TYR A 33 -8.80 10.52 -4.91
CA TYR A 33 -9.49 9.31 -5.38
C TYR A 33 -8.52 8.20 -5.79
N VAL A 34 -7.42 8.53 -6.45
CA VAL A 34 -6.38 7.55 -6.82
C VAL A 34 -5.74 6.96 -5.56
N ALA A 35 -5.39 7.79 -4.58
CA ALA A 35 -4.85 7.32 -3.30
C ALA A 35 -5.84 6.41 -2.56
N LEU A 36 -7.12 6.78 -2.54
CA LEU A 36 -8.18 6.03 -1.87
C LEU A 36 -8.47 4.70 -2.58
N ALA A 37 -8.48 4.68 -3.91
CA ALA A 37 -8.61 3.47 -4.72
C ALA A 37 -7.42 2.53 -4.52
N LEU A 38 -6.19 3.06 -4.50
CA LEU A 38 -5.00 2.30 -4.18
C LEU A 38 -5.10 1.70 -2.78
N LEU A 39 -5.49 2.49 -1.78
CA LEU A 39 -5.67 2.01 -0.41
C LEU A 39 -6.71 0.89 -0.33
N ALA A 40 -7.84 1.02 -1.03
CA ALA A 40 -8.89 0.02 -1.08
C ALA A 40 -8.41 -1.29 -1.74
N ILE A 41 -7.66 -1.20 -2.84
CA ILE A 41 -7.04 -2.35 -3.50
C ILE A 41 -6.09 -3.06 -2.53
N HIS A 42 -5.19 -2.31 -1.88
CA HIS A 42 -4.25 -2.89 -0.91
C HIS A 42 -4.96 -3.51 0.30
N ALA A 43 -6.07 -2.91 0.75
CA ALA A 43 -6.89 -3.47 1.83
C ALA A 43 -7.53 -4.80 1.40
N LEU A 44 -8.10 -4.88 0.20
CA LEU A 44 -8.64 -6.13 -0.35
C LEU A 44 -7.54 -7.19 -0.46
N GLU A 45 -6.38 -6.84 -1.05
CA GLU A 45 -5.23 -7.75 -1.15
C GLU A 45 -4.78 -8.27 0.23
N THR A 46 -4.76 -7.39 1.25
CA THR A 46 -4.42 -7.76 2.63
C THR A 46 -5.44 -8.76 3.19
N VAL A 47 -6.74 -8.56 2.96
CA VAL A 47 -7.79 -9.51 3.39
C VAL A 47 -7.65 -10.86 2.70
N PHE A 48 -7.42 -10.88 1.39
CA PHE A 48 -7.21 -12.13 0.64
C PHE A 48 -5.95 -12.88 1.05
N THR A 49 -4.88 -12.15 1.38
CA THR A 49 -3.61 -12.75 1.82
C THR A 49 -3.50 -12.92 3.33
N PHE A 50 -4.51 -12.52 4.10
CA PHE A 50 -4.51 -12.55 5.57
C PHE A 50 -4.25 -13.95 6.13
N GLN A 51 -4.82 -14.98 5.48
CA GLN A 51 -4.60 -16.38 5.85
C GLN A 51 -3.16 -16.85 5.58
N ILE A 52 -2.47 -16.28 4.59
CA ILE A 52 -1.07 -16.56 4.26
C ILE A 52 -0.16 -15.79 5.22
N LEU A 53 -0.50 -14.54 5.53
CA LEU A 53 0.19 -13.67 6.49
C LEU A 53 0.18 -14.25 7.91
N GLN A 54 -0.94 -14.84 8.36
CA GLN A 54 -1.04 -15.53 9.65
C GLN A 54 -0.09 -16.73 9.79
N ARG A 55 0.31 -17.34 8.66
CA ARG A 55 1.20 -18.51 8.66
C ARG A 55 2.68 -18.13 8.62
N HIS A 56 3.02 -16.87 8.39
CA HIS A 56 4.41 -16.42 8.41
C HIS A 56 4.89 -16.14 9.85
N PRO A 57 6.04 -16.69 10.27
CA PRO A 57 6.62 -16.40 11.57
C PRO A 57 7.16 -14.96 11.58
N GLY A 58 6.39 -14.03 12.13
CA GLY A 58 6.74 -12.61 12.22
C GLY A 58 5.59 -11.78 12.81
N GLY A 59 5.89 -10.56 13.27
CA GLY A 59 4.90 -9.65 13.86
C GLY A 59 3.76 -9.37 12.86
N MET A 60 2.56 -9.88 13.16
CA MET A 60 1.38 -9.83 12.30
C MET A 60 1.03 -8.40 11.86
N ALA A 61 1.18 -7.43 12.77
CA ALA A 61 0.97 -6.02 12.49
C ALA A 61 1.93 -5.47 11.41
N GLN A 62 3.18 -5.92 11.40
CA GLN A 62 4.20 -5.45 10.47
C GLN A 62 3.90 -5.96 9.05
N SER A 63 3.48 -7.22 8.93
CA SER A 63 3.15 -7.83 7.64
C SER A 63 1.85 -7.26 7.05
N VAL A 64 0.86 -6.94 7.91
CA VAL A 64 -0.37 -6.24 7.52
C VAL A 64 -0.07 -4.81 7.07
N LEU A 65 0.77 -4.07 7.81
CA LEU A 65 1.17 -2.71 7.44
C LEU A 65 1.90 -2.68 6.10
N LEU A 66 2.81 -3.64 5.88
CA LEU A 66 3.56 -3.77 4.63
C LEU A 66 2.67 -4.21 3.45
N CYS A 67 1.61 -4.99 3.70
CA CYS A 67 0.65 -5.35 2.66
C CYS A 67 -0.29 -4.19 2.30
N LEU A 68 -0.74 -3.42 3.29
CA LEU A 68 -1.49 -2.17 3.09
C LEU A 68 -0.68 -1.09 2.37
N LEU A 69 0.63 -1.00 2.64
CA LEU A 69 1.52 -0.02 2.04
C LEU A 69 2.07 -0.44 0.67
N PHE A 70 2.18 -1.74 0.37
CA PHE A 70 2.90 -2.22 -0.82
C PHE A 70 2.22 -3.35 -1.63
N GLY A 71 1.09 -3.89 -1.19
CA GLY A 71 0.31 -4.87 -1.94
C GLY A 71 1.06 -6.16 -2.31
N VAL A 72 0.72 -6.71 -3.49
CA VAL A 72 1.33 -7.94 -4.06
C VAL A 72 2.85 -7.92 -4.17
N VAL A 73 3.44 -6.74 -4.26
CA VAL A 73 4.90 -6.56 -4.37
C VAL A 73 5.62 -7.08 -3.12
N HIS A 74 4.96 -7.16 -1.96
CA HIS A 74 5.61 -7.63 -0.73
C HIS A 74 5.54 -9.15 -0.52
N TRP A 75 4.42 -9.81 -0.84
CA TRP A 75 4.25 -11.25 -0.60
C TRP A 75 4.66 -12.16 -1.78
N ALA A 76 4.65 -11.64 -3.02
CA ALA A 76 5.16 -12.37 -4.20
C ALA A 76 6.62 -12.89 -4.06
N PRO A 77 7.58 -12.11 -3.52
CA PRO A 77 8.94 -12.63 -3.29
C PRO A 77 9.03 -13.63 -2.14
N LEU A 78 8.16 -13.53 -1.11
CA LEU A 78 8.12 -14.50 0.00
C LEU A 78 7.71 -15.89 -0.49
N LYS A 79 6.80 -15.97 -1.46
CA LYS A 79 6.42 -17.23 -2.11
C LYS A 79 7.56 -17.87 -2.93
N LYS A 80 8.52 -17.06 -3.41
CA LYS A 80 9.66 -17.53 -4.22
C LYS A 80 10.89 -17.95 -3.40
N SER A 81 10.94 -17.61 -2.12
CA SER A 81 12.05 -17.97 -1.21
C SER A 81 11.86 -19.33 -0.50
N GLY A 82 10.77 -20.04 -0.78
CA GLY A 82 10.50 -21.39 -0.26
C GLY A 82 10.66 -22.48 -1.31
N SER A 83 11.78 -22.46 -2.04
CA SER A 83 12.19 -23.47 -3.01
C SER A 83 13.61 -23.92 -2.72
#